data_AF-A0A7X1L9U9-F1
#
_entry.id   AF-A0A7X1L9U9-F1
#
_cell.length_a   1.000
_cell.length_b   1.000
_cell.length_c   1.000
_cell.angle_alpha   90.00
_cell.angle_beta   90.00
_cell.angle_gamma   90.00
#
_symmetry.space_group_name_H-M   'P 1'
#
loop_
_entity.id
_entity.type
_entity.pdbx_description
1 polymer ?
#
loop_
_entity_poly.entity_id
_entity_poly.type
_entity_poly.pdbx_seq_one_letter_code
_entity_poly.pdbx_strand_id
1 'polypeptide(L)'
;MNTDHPGAKEELYAQESEFKILKILLPYIKNKTFIDVGAEKGSFARQLMEFGFTGTLFEPCPKHHPELMRLTENSGSLFFDFAIDKKDREASLHIAVDENGEPMDYYHSLHYLSDDSRVNHQKEIPVNCRSLESLLNEGIIGNDIGILKMDTEGNDLQVIQGMAGVLPEVLICEFFTQGLYAGWSAAAPEGLIAEVKNALGYDHYMAIKRLADFELISFGPAVFLEKQWGNLIFINNELYHGAFKELQQAVISSEKQIFEMAGKKDAQIRAVESQTEKQLTEKIDALYRVCEQRLELINHLTEEAEKRGEIIQQLDNKLRNSE
;
A
#
# COMPACT_ATOMS: atom_id res chain seq x y z
N MET A 1 -8.13 27.60 -30.60
CA MET A 1 -8.90 26.38 -30.30
C MET A 1 -7.96 25.44 -29.58
N ASN A 2 -7.99 25.48 -28.24
CA ASN A 2 -7.35 24.49 -27.40
C ASN A 2 -8.17 23.22 -27.47
N THR A 3 -7.54 22.11 -27.84
CA THR A 3 -8.08 20.77 -27.64
C THR A 3 -7.20 20.10 -26.60
N ASP A 4 -7.54 20.34 -25.33
CA ASP A 4 -7.14 19.46 -24.23
C ASP A 4 -7.79 18.10 -24.47
N HIS A 5 -6.99 17.04 -24.60
CA HIS A 5 -7.46 15.66 -24.57
C HIS A 5 -7.54 15.21 -23.10
N PRO A 6 -8.73 14.99 -22.53
CA PRO A 6 -8.88 14.57 -21.14
C PRO A 6 -8.89 13.04 -21.07
N GLY A 7 -7.74 12.40 -21.36
CA GLY A 7 -7.67 10.94 -21.47
C GLY A 7 -6.41 10.25 -20.91
N ALA A 8 -5.53 10.96 -20.19
CA ALA A 8 -4.22 10.41 -19.78
C ALA A 8 -3.94 10.51 -18.27
N LYS A 9 -4.97 10.51 -17.42
CA LYS A 9 -4.82 10.37 -15.97
C LYS A 9 -5.77 9.29 -15.47
N GLU A 10 -5.57 8.07 -15.94
CA GLU A 10 -5.96 6.91 -15.16
C GLU A 10 -4.92 6.78 -14.03
N GLU A 11 -5.42 6.78 -12.81
CA GLU A 11 -4.67 6.90 -11.57
C GLU A 11 -3.57 5.83 -11.48
N LEU A 12 -2.30 6.25 -11.39
CA LEU A 12 -1.23 5.38 -10.92
C LEU A 12 -1.51 5.07 -9.45
N TYR A 13 -2.27 4.01 -9.19
CA TYR A 13 -2.44 3.48 -7.84
C TYR A 13 -1.08 3.05 -7.29
N ALA A 14 -0.42 3.93 -6.53
CA ALA A 14 0.82 3.69 -5.79
C ALA A 14 2.01 3.04 -6.56
N GLN A 15 1.98 3.00 -7.90
CA GLN A 15 3.03 2.38 -8.74
C GLN A 15 4.04 3.40 -9.32
N GLU A 16 3.97 4.67 -8.91
CA GLU A 16 4.81 5.74 -9.47
C GLU A 16 6.31 5.48 -9.30
N SER A 17 6.71 4.90 -8.16
CA SER A 17 8.10 4.62 -7.87
C SER A 17 8.63 3.40 -8.62
N GLU A 18 7.83 2.37 -8.81
CA GLU A 18 8.10 1.23 -9.68
C GLU A 18 8.38 1.72 -11.09
N PHE A 19 7.51 2.58 -11.62
CA PHE A 19 7.70 3.17 -12.95
C PHE A 19 8.89 4.13 -13.03
N LYS A 20 9.21 4.85 -11.96
CA LYS A 20 10.42 5.68 -11.90
C LYS A 20 11.68 4.83 -12.02
N ILE A 21 11.74 3.69 -11.33
CA ILE A 21 12.84 2.73 -11.45
C ILE A 21 12.84 2.09 -12.83
N LEU A 22 11.70 1.66 -13.35
CA LEU A 22 11.64 1.08 -14.69
C LEU A 22 12.13 2.05 -15.75
N LYS A 23 11.72 3.32 -15.72
CA LYS A 23 12.20 4.35 -16.68
C LYS A 23 13.73 4.49 -16.69
N ILE A 24 14.39 4.27 -15.56
CA ILE A 24 15.86 4.22 -15.48
C ILE A 24 16.41 2.98 -16.21
N LEU A 25 15.73 1.84 -16.11
CA LEU A 25 16.13 0.56 -16.69
C LEU A 25 15.77 0.42 -18.18
N LEU A 26 14.68 1.04 -18.65
CA LEU A 26 14.15 0.91 -20.02
C LEU A 26 15.20 1.07 -21.14
N PRO A 27 16.17 2.02 -21.06
CA PRO A 27 17.21 2.16 -22.08
C PRO A 27 18.17 0.97 -22.17
N TYR A 28 18.27 0.17 -21.11
CA TYR A 28 19.20 -0.96 -20.99
C TYR A 28 18.54 -2.31 -21.25
N ILE A 29 17.20 -2.38 -21.22
CA ILE A 29 16.43 -3.60 -21.53
C ILE A 29 16.49 -3.88 -23.03
N LYS A 30 16.99 -5.07 -23.38
CA LYS A 30 17.20 -5.54 -24.76
C LYS A 30 15.90 -6.00 -25.40
N ASN A 31 15.10 -6.77 -24.67
CA ASN A 31 13.87 -7.37 -25.13
C ASN A 31 12.69 -6.45 -24.85
N LYS A 32 12.03 -5.94 -25.91
CA LYS A 32 10.83 -5.09 -25.79
C LYS A 32 9.56 -5.91 -25.63
N THR A 33 9.63 -6.88 -24.74
CA THR A 33 8.56 -7.81 -24.40
C THR A 33 8.26 -7.74 -22.91
N PHE A 34 7.01 -7.95 -22.53
CA PHE A 34 6.64 -8.07 -21.12
C PHE A 34 5.65 -9.19 -20.85
N ILE A 35 5.61 -9.61 -19.60
CA ILE A 35 4.54 -10.42 -19.02
C ILE A 35 4.00 -9.66 -17.81
N ASP A 36 2.67 -9.57 -17.71
CA ASP A 36 1.96 -8.92 -16.62
C ASP A 36 0.99 -9.92 -15.98
N VAL A 37 1.35 -10.42 -14.79
CA VAL A 37 0.58 -11.42 -14.03
C VAL A 37 -0.21 -10.73 -12.94
N GLY A 38 -1.54 -10.89 -12.95
CA GLY A 38 -2.43 -10.09 -12.12
C GLY A 38 -2.61 -8.70 -12.74
N ALA A 39 -2.94 -8.68 -14.04
CA ALA A 39 -2.93 -7.44 -14.81
C ALA A 39 -4.02 -6.44 -14.41
N GLU A 40 -5.04 -6.85 -13.65
CA GLU A 40 -6.19 -6.02 -13.27
C GLU A 40 -6.75 -5.32 -14.52
N LYS A 41 -6.76 -3.99 -14.56
CA LYS A 41 -7.24 -3.19 -15.69
C LYS A 41 -6.17 -2.93 -16.76
N GLY A 42 -4.95 -3.42 -16.57
CA GLY A 42 -3.83 -3.31 -17.48
C GLY A 42 -3.10 -1.97 -17.40
N SER A 43 -3.16 -1.28 -16.25
CA SER A 43 -2.50 0.01 -16.03
C SER A 43 -0.97 -0.07 -16.21
N PHE A 44 -0.37 -1.18 -15.74
CA PHE A 44 1.05 -1.43 -15.90
C PHE A 44 1.42 -1.69 -17.37
N ALA A 45 0.70 -2.61 -18.00
CA ALA A 45 0.84 -2.94 -19.41
C ALA A 45 0.69 -1.71 -20.33
N ARG A 46 -0.31 -0.84 -20.09
CA ARG A 46 -0.51 0.40 -20.85
C ARG A 46 0.77 1.26 -20.90
N GLN A 47 1.39 1.48 -19.76
CA GLN A 47 2.61 2.28 -19.69
C GLN A 47 3.77 1.62 -20.44
N LEU A 48 3.96 0.30 -20.34
CA LEU A 48 5.01 -0.38 -21.11
C LEU A 48 4.75 -0.32 -22.63
N MET A 49 3.49 -0.44 -23.06
CA MET A 49 3.11 -0.29 -24.46
C MET A 49 3.42 1.11 -25.00
N GLU A 50 3.29 2.18 -24.19
CA GLU A 50 3.72 3.54 -24.58
C GLU A 50 5.23 3.63 -24.86
N PHE A 51 6.04 2.76 -24.23
CA PHE A 51 7.47 2.63 -24.50
C PHE A 51 7.81 1.64 -25.62
N GLY A 52 6.80 1.18 -26.37
CA GLY A 52 6.98 0.29 -27.52
C GLY A 52 7.17 -1.18 -27.14
N PHE A 53 6.77 -1.58 -25.93
CA PHE A 53 6.75 -3.00 -25.57
C PHE A 53 5.47 -3.68 -26.06
N THR A 54 5.56 -4.99 -26.27
CA THR A 54 4.41 -5.88 -26.50
C THR A 54 4.45 -7.00 -25.47
N GLY A 55 3.32 -7.59 -25.10
CA GLY A 55 3.36 -8.53 -23.99
C GLY A 55 2.21 -9.50 -23.88
N THR A 56 2.24 -10.28 -22.81
CA THR A 56 1.18 -11.21 -22.44
C THR A 56 0.65 -10.84 -21.07
N LEU A 57 -0.67 -10.67 -20.97
CA LEU A 57 -1.37 -10.27 -19.75
C LEU A 57 -2.19 -11.46 -19.24
N PHE A 58 -2.15 -11.69 -17.93
CA PHE A 58 -2.91 -12.72 -17.24
C PHE A 58 -3.77 -12.10 -16.16
N GLU A 59 -5.09 -12.29 -16.24
CA GLU A 59 -6.04 -11.79 -15.25
C GLU A 59 -7.26 -12.72 -15.19
N PRO A 60 -7.44 -13.47 -14.09
CA PRO A 60 -8.54 -14.43 -13.97
C PRO A 60 -9.90 -13.81 -13.59
N CYS A 61 -9.96 -12.56 -13.13
CA CYS A 61 -11.20 -11.93 -12.69
C CYS A 61 -12.03 -11.41 -13.88
N PRO A 62 -13.26 -11.94 -14.12
CA PRO A 62 -14.10 -11.56 -15.26
C PRO A 62 -14.46 -10.08 -15.34
N LYS A 63 -14.41 -9.37 -14.21
CA LYS A 63 -14.67 -7.93 -14.12
C LYS A 63 -13.74 -7.13 -15.03
N HIS A 64 -12.49 -7.57 -15.17
CA HIS A 64 -11.44 -6.83 -15.88
C HIS A 64 -11.31 -7.22 -17.36
N HIS A 65 -11.86 -8.37 -17.78
CA HIS A 65 -11.70 -8.90 -19.13
C HIS A 65 -12.08 -7.90 -20.24
N PRO A 66 -13.21 -7.16 -20.17
CA PRO A 66 -13.57 -6.23 -21.24
C PRO A 66 -12.51 -5.15 -21.50
N GLU A 67 -11.86 -4.67 -20.44
CA GLU A 67 -10.82 -3.65 -20.54
C GLU A 67 -9.53 -4.22 -21.11
N LEU A 68 -9.12 -5.41 -20.66
CA LEU A 68 -7.92 -6.09 -21.14
C LEU A 68 -8.06 -6.56 -22.59
N MET A 69 -9.23 -7.03 -23.00
CA MET A 69 -9.51 -7.36 -24.41
C MET A 69 -9.38 -6.11 -25.29
N ARG A 70 -9.92 -4.97 -24.84
CA ARG A 70 -9.80 -3.70 -25.57
C ARG A 70 -8.36 -3.19 -25.62
N LEU A 71 -7.61 -3.35 -24.52
CA LEU A 71 -6.21 -2.95 -24.43
C LEU A 71 -5.34 -3.76 -25.39
N THR A 72 -5.60 -5.07 -25.48
CA THR A 72 -4.82 -5.97 -26.33
C THR A 72 -5.23 -5.92 -27.79
N GLU A 73 -6.45 -5.47 -28.10
CA GLU A 73 -6.95 -5.28 -29.45
C GLU A 73 -6.02 -4.37 -30.29
N ASN A 74 -5.46 -4.92 -31.37
CA ASN A 74 -4.51 -4.25 -32.28
C ASN A 74 -3.17 -3.80 -31.66
N SER A 75 -2.83 -4.24 -30.44
CA SER A 75 -1.56 -3.88 -29.78
C SER A 75 -0.39 -4.83 -30.10
N GLY A 76 -0.69 -6.01 -30.66
CA GLY A 76 0.27 -7.12 -30.78
C GLY A 76 0.51 -7.87 -29.46
N SER A 77 -0.14 -7.44 -28.37
CA SER A 77 -0.13 -8.12 -27.07
C SER A 77 -1.29 -9.12 -26.95
N LEU A 78 -1.16 -10.06 -26.03
CA LEU A 78 -2.12 -11.14 -25.78
C LEU A 78 -2.71 -11.01 -24.37
N PHE A 79 -3.96 -11.42 -24.22
CA PHE A 79 -4.64 -11.51 -22.93
C PHE A 79 -5.18 -12.94 -22.74
N PHE A 80 -5.00 -13.47 -21.53
CA PHE A 80 -5.52 -14.76 -21.10
C PHE A 80 -6.25 -14.64 -19.76
N ASP A 81 -7.39 -15.32 -19.65
CA ASP A 81 -8.35 -15.27 -18.53
C ASP A 81 -8.10 -16.35 -17.46
N PHE A 82 -6.88 -16.85 -17.36
CA PHE A 82 -6.47 -17.84 -16.36
C PHE A 82 -5.46 -17.24 -15.38
N ALA A 83 -5.40 -17.81 -14.18
CA ALA A 83 -4.44 -17.42 -13.17
C ALA A 83 -3.07 -18.05 -13.46
N ILE A 84 -2.00 -17.39 -13.04
CA ILE A 84 -0.67 -18.01 -13.01
C ILE A 84 -0.39 -18.54 -11.61
N ASP A 85 0.14 -19.76 -11.55
CA ASP A 85 0.47 -20.46 -10.32
C ASP A 85 1.71 -21.35 -10.51
N LYS A 86 2.11 -22.08 -9.48
CA LYS A 86 3.25 -23.01 -9.54
C LYS A 86 3.07 -24.14 -10.54
N LYS A 87 1.82 -24.54 -10.81
CA LYS A 87 1.48 -25.71 -11.66
C LYS A 87 0.11 -25.56 -12.28
N ASP A 88 -0.10 -26.31 -13.36
CA ASP A 88 -1.38 -26.41 -14.03
C ASP A 88 -2.40 -27.15 -13.16
N ARG A 89 -3.54 -26.50 -12.87
CA ARG A 89 -4.63 -27.06 -12.05
C ARG A 89 -5.89 -26.22 -12.16
N GLU A 90 -7.00 -26.75 -11.67
CA GLU A 90 -8.16 -25.94 -11.31
C GLU A 90 -8.02 -25.39 -9.88
N ALA A 91 -8.57 -24.21 -9.63
CA ALA A 91 -8.57 -23.56 -8.32
C ALA A 91 -9.84 -22.72 -8.11
N SER A 92 -10.11 -22.35 -6.86
CA SER A 92 -11.03 -21.25 -6.54
C SER A 92 -10.24 -19.95 -6.48
N LEU A 93 -10.70 -18.92 -7.20
CA LEU A 93 -10.30 -17.54 -6.96
C LEU A 93 -11.27 -16.91 -5.97
N HIS A 94 -10.76 -16.40 -4.85
CA HIS A 94 -11.54 -15.71 -3.84
C HIS A 94 -11.72 -14.24 -4.22
N ILE A 95 -12.96 -13.81 -4.40
CA ILE A 95 -13.33 -12.48 -4.84
C ILE A 95 -13.62 -11.60 -3.62
N ALA A 96 -12.77 -10.60 -3.41
CA ALA A 96 -13.01 -9.49 -2.49
C ALA A 96 -14.22 -8.65 -2.92
N VAL A 97 -15.08 -8.35 -1.94
CA VAL A 97 -16.28 -7.52 -2.14
C VAL A 97 -16.31 -6.34 -1.16
N ASP A 98 -16.96 -5.25 -1.59
CA ASP A 98 -17.20 -4.08 -0.76
C ASP A 98 -18.31 -4.29 0.29
N GLU A 99 -18.67 -3.24 1.03
CA GLU A 99 -19.75 -3.28 2.03
C GLU A 99 -21.13 -3.65 1.45
N ASN A 100 -21.33 -3.45 0.14
CA ASN A 100 -22.56 -3.77 -0.58
C ASN A 100 -22.53 -5.18 -1.19
N GLY A 101 -21.40 -5.90 -1.10
CA GLY A 101 -21.22 -7.22 -1.71
C GLY A 101 -20.85 -7.18 -3.19
N GLU A 102 -20.49 -6.01 -3.72
CA GLU A 102 -20.01 -5.84 -5.09
C GLU A 102 -18.51 -6.15 -5.20
N PRO A 103 -18.06 -6.85 -6.26
CA PRO A 103 -16.65 -7.15 -6.43
C PRO A 103 -15.79 -5.89 -6.45
N MET A 104 -14.74 -5.87 -5.63
CA MET A 104 -13.71 -4.84 -5.63
C MET A 104 -12.86 -4.93 -6.91
N ASP A 105 -11.94 -3.99 -7.12
CA ASP A 105 -10.97 -4.08 -8.23
C ASP A 105 -9.70 -4.85 -7.84
N TYR A 106 -9.45 -4.98 -6.54
CA TYR A 106 -8.21 -5.53 -5.97
C TYR A 106 -8.51 -6.55 -4.87
N TYR A 107 -7.48 -7.17 -4.31
CA TYR A 107 -7.54 -8.23 -3.30
C TYR A 107 -8.21 -9.55 -3.74
N HIS A 108 -8.30 -9.79 -5.05
CA HIS A 108 -8.70 -11.10 -5.58
C HIS A 108 -7.51 -12.06 -5.53
N SER A 109 -7.65 -13.20 -4.86
CA SER A 109 -6.49 -14.07 -4.61
C SER A 109 -6.85 -15.55 -4.69
N LEU A 110 -5.85 -16.37 -5.05
CA LEU A 110 -5.92 -17.84 -4.90
C LEU A 110 -5.75 -18.27 -3.43
N HIS A 111 -5.43 -17.33 -2.53
CA HIS A 111 -5.32 -17.54 -1.11
C HIS A 111 -6.45 -16.83 -0.37
N TYR A 112 -7.25 -17.61 0.36
CA TYR A 112 -8.28 -17.07 1.24
C TYR A 112 -7.65 -16.29 2.40
N LEU A 113 -8.10 -15.04 2.60
CA LEU A 113 -7.76 -14.25 3.78
C LEU A 113 -8.82 -14.46 4.86
N SER A 114 -8.53 -15.32 5.83
CA SER A 114 -9.38 -15.49 7.01
C SER A 114 -9.17 -14.36 8.01
N ASP A 115 -10.26 -13.83 8.58
CA ASP A 115 -10.23 -12.90 9.71
C ASP A 115 -9.56 -11.53 9.46
N ASP A 116 -9.51 -11.08 8.20
CA ASP A 116 -9.06 -9.73 7.85
C ASP A 116 -10.23 -8.76 7.70
N SER A 117 -10.39 -7.82 8.64
CA SER A 117 -11.49 -6.85 8.60
C SER A 117 -11.50 -5.93 7.37
N ARG A 118 -10.40 -5.87 6.60
CA ARG A 118 -10.30 -5.02 5.40
C ARG A 118 -10.68 -5.75 4.12
N VAL A 119 -10.61 -7.07 4.11
CA VAL A 119 -10.86 -7.88 2.91
C VAL A 119 -11.96 -8.88 3.20
N ASN A 120 -13.04 -8.77 2.44
CA ASN A 120 -14.19 -9.63 2.60
C ASN A 120 -14.32 -10.56 1.38
N HIS A 121 -13.80 -11.77 1.49
CA HIS A 121 -13.91 -12.80 0.45
C HIS A 121 -15.26 -13.55 0.59
N GLN A 122 -16.31 -13.05 -0.05
CA GLN A 122 -17.66 -13.66 0.02
C GLN A 122 -18.04 -14.51 -1.18
N LYS A 123 -17.29 -14.42 -2.28
CA LYS A 123 -17.57 -15.14 -3.52
C LYS A 123 -16.33 -15.91 -3.95
N GLU A 124 -16.55 -17.08 -4.53
CA GLU A 124 -15.49 -17.86 -5.18
C GLU A 124 -15.91 -18.14 -6.62
N ILE A 125 -14.95 -18.04 -7.53
CA ILE A 125 -15.14 -18.45 -8.92
C ILE A 125 -14.11 -19.52 -9.28
N PRO A 126 -14.51 -20.59 -10.01
CA PRO A 126 -13.55 -21.57 -10.50
C PRO A 126 -12.69 -20.93 -11.60
N VAL A 127 -11.38 -21.13 -11.50
CA VAL A 127 -10.42 -20.64 -12.48
C VAL A 127 -9.44 -21.73 -12.86
N ASN A 128 -8.97 -21.68 -14.11
CA ASN A 128 -7.82 -22.46 -14.51
C ASN A 128 -6.56 -21.74 -14.03
N CYS A 129 -5.60 -22.50 -13.54
CA CYS A 129 -4.26 -22.05 -13.23
C CYS A 129 -3.28 -22.68 -14.21
N ARG A 130 -2.29 -21.90 -14.65
CA ARG A 130 -1.17 -22.36 -15.50
C ARG A 130 0.17 -21.95 -14.86
N SER A 131 1.22 -22.74 -15.04
CA SER A 131 2.58 -22.28 -14.72
C SER A 131 3.22 -21.56 -15.91
N LEU A 132 4.10 -20.58 -15.65
CA LEU A 132 4.82 -19.93 -16.75
C LEU A 132 5.71 -20.92 -17.50
N GLU A 133 6.28 -21.93 -16.81
CA GLU A 133 7.01 -23.03 -17.45
C GLU A 133 6.13 -23.76 -18.48
N SER A 134 4.87 -24.09 -18.15
CA SER A 134 3.97 -24.79 -19.08
C SER A 134 3.69 -23.96 -20.33
N LEU A 135 3.44 -22.66 -20.15
CA LEU A 135 3.16 -21.72 -21.22
C LEU A 135 4.38 -21.51 -22.11
N LEU A 136 5.58 -21.50 -21.52
CA LEU A 136 6.83 -21.42 -22.26
C LEU A 136 7.05 -22.68 -23.12
N ASN A 137 6.84 -23.86 -22.53
CA ASN A 137 6.97 -25.14 -23.24
C ASN A 137 5.96 -25.29 -24.39
N GLU A 138 4.78 -24.70 -24.26
CA GLU A 138 3.76 -24.66 -25.31
C GLU A 138 3.99 -23.55 -26.36
N GLY A 139 4.95 -22.65 -26.12
CA GLY A 139 5.22 -21.51 -27.00
C GLY A 139 4.17 -20.41 -26.94
N ILE A 140 3.34 -20.39 -25.89
CA ILE A 140 2.36 -19.31 -25.64
C ILE A 140 3.10 -18.03 -25.23
N ILE A 141 4.13 -18.16 -24.40
CA ILE A 141 5.07 -17.08 -24.07
C ILE A 141 6.44 -17.37 -24.67
N GLY A 142 7.20 -16.31 -24.97
CA GLY A 142 8.56 -16.42 -25.51
C GLY A 142 9.63 -16.57 -24.44
N ASN A 143 10.84 -16.97 -24.84
CA ASN A 143 12.02 -17.02 -23.96
C ASN A 143 12.63 -15.63 -23.69
N ASP A 144 12.53 -14.74 -24.67
CA ASP A 144 13.15 -13.41 -24.62
C ASP A 144 12.18 -12.43 -23.94
N ILE A 145 12.22 -12.38 -22.61
CA ILE A 145 11.34 -11.53 -21.80
C ILE A 145 12.12 -10.35 -21.23
N GLY A 146 11.68 -9.13 -21.53
CA GLY A 146 12.28 -7.93 -20.96
C GLY A 146 11.85 -7.72 -19.51
N ILE A 147 10.54 -7.68 -19.28
CA ILE A 147 9.95 -7.35 -17.98
C ILE A 147 8.90 -8.39 -17.61
N LEU A 148 8.97 -8.95 -16.40
CA LEU A 148 7.89 -9.73 -15.79
C LEU A 148 7.42 -8.99 -14.54
N LYS A 149 6.15 -8.58 -14.48
CA LYS A 149 5.50 -8.10 -13.27
C LYS A 149 4.56 -9.17 -12.74
N MET A 150 4.56 -9.34 -11.42
CA MET A 150 3.66 -10.20 -10.67
C MET A 150 3.03 -9.36 -9.57
N ASP A 151 1.71 -9.44 -9.47
CA ASP A 151 0.88 -8.73 -8.51
C ASP A 151 -0.36 -9.59 -8.28
N THR A 152 -0.15 -10.71 -7.58
CA THR A 152 -1.13 -11.79 -7.48
C THR A 152 -1.75 -11.89 -6.09
N GLU A 153 -1.72 -10.78 -5.36
CA GLU A 153 -2.39 -10.61 -4.06
C GLU A 153 -2.01 -11.77 -3.13
N GLY A 154 -0.70 -11.95 -2.95
CA GLY A 154 -0.11 -12.96 -2.05
C GLY A 154 0.35 -14.27 -2.69
N ASN A 155 0.07 -14.52 -3.98
CA ASN A 155 0.46 -15.76 -4.68
C ASN A 155 1.84 -15.67 -5.40
N ASP A 156 2.55 -14.55 -5.29
CA ASP A 156 3.76 -14.24 -6.05
C ASP A 156 4.85 -15.30 -5.92
N LEU A 157 5.04 -15.84 -4.71
CA LEU A 157 6.01 -16.92 -4.48
C LEU A 157 5.68 -18.18 -5.30
N GLN A 158 4.40 -18.53 -5.44
CA GLN A 158 4.01 -19.69 -6.22
C GLN A 158 4.23 -19.46 -7.72
N VAL A 159 3.97 -18.22 -8.19
CA VAL A 159 4.30 -17.84 -9.57
C VAL A 159 5.79 -18.04 -9.83
N ILE A 160 6.66 -17.52 -8.94
CA ILE A 160 8.12 -17.67 -9.06
C ILE A 160 8.52 -19.15 -9.09
N GLN A 161 7.93 -19.98 -8.23
CA GLN A 161 8.19 -21.42 -8.22
C GLN A 161 7.70 -22.15 -9.48
N GLY A 162 6.77 -21.57 -10.23
CA GLY A 162 6.28 -22.07 -11.52
C GLY A 162 7.00 -21.49 -12.75
N MET A 163 8.04 -20.67 -12.56
CA MET A 163 8.71 -19.98 -13.66
C MET A 163 9.65 -20.87 -14.48
N ALA A 164 10.17 -21.96 -13.90
CA ALA A 164 11.28 -22.78 -14.44
C ALA A 164 11.60 -22.57 -15.94
N GLY A 165 12.75 -21.95 -16.21
CA GLY A 165 13.21 -21.61 -17.58
C GLY A 165 12.84 -20.19 -18.05
N VAL A 166 11.86 -19.53 -17.42
CA VAL A 166 11.50 -18.14 -17.67
C VAL A 166 12.46 -17.20 -16.94
N LEU A 167 13.28 -16.45 -17.68
CA LEU A 167 14.33 -15.58 -17.14
C LEU A 167 14.21 -14.16 -17.71
N PRO A 168 13.38 -13.29 -17.12
CA PRO A 168 13.20 -11.92 -17.60
C PRO A 168 14.42 -11.02 -17.35
N GLU A 169 14.65 -9.94 -18.10
CA GLU A 169 15.74 -9.01 -17.75
C GLU A 169 15.47 -8.27 -16.42
N VAL A 170 14.20 -7.99 -16.15
CA VAL A 170 13.69 -7.38 -14.90
C VAL A 170 12.49 -8.18 -14.39
N LEU A 171 12.52 -8.55 -13.12
CA LEU A 171 11.41 -9.20 -12.41
C LEU A 171 10.89 -8.27 -11.32
N ILE A 172 9.57 -8.06 -11.27
CA ILE A 172 8.91 -7.27 -10.25
C ILE A 172 7.90 -8.16 -9.54
N CYS A 173 7.95 -8.21 -8.20
CA CYS A 173 6.98 -8.93 -7.41
C CYS A 173 6.55 -8.13 -6.18
N GLU A 174 5.30 -8.31 -5.79
CA GLU A 174 4.77 -7.69 -4.59
C GLU A 174 5.23 -8.45 -3.34
N PHE A 175 5.48 -7.73 -2.25
CA PHE A 175 5.74 -8.33 -0.95
C PHE A 175 4.88 -7.69 0.15
N PHE A 176 4.59 -8.50 1.16
CA PHE A 176 3.94 -8.07 2.39
C PHE A 176 4.71 -8.61 3.58
N THR A 177 4.92 -7.79 4.61
CA THR A 177 5.55 -8.24 5.85
C THR A 177 4.53 -8.60 6.91
N GLN A 178 5.02 -9.28 7.95
CA GLN A 178 4.18 -9.73 9.07
C GLN A 178 3.36 -8.59 9.67
N GLY A 179 2.11 -8.93 10.02
CA GLY A 179 1.18 -8.00 10.65
C GLY A 179 0.45 -7.08 9.67
N LEU A 180 0.78 -7.13 8.37
CA LEU A 180 -0.03 -6.44 7.38
C LEU A 180 -1.29 -7.22 7.05
N TYR A 181 -1.25 -8.44 6.51
CA TYR A 181 -2.44 -9.26 6.21
C TYR A 181 -2.35 -10.64 6.87
N ALA A 182 -3.47 -11.12 7.41
CA ALA A 182 -3.57 -12.44 8.01
C ALA A 182 -3.80 -13.50 6.91
N GLY A 183 -2.73 -14.10 6.38
CA GLY A 183 -2.83 -15.22 5.43
C GLY A 183 -1.87 -15.18 4.25
N TRP A 184 -1.24 -14.03 3.97
CA TRP A 184 -0.28 -13.87 2.87
C TRP A 184 1.18 -13.99 3.32
N SER A 185 1.48 -14.95 4.20
CA SER A 185 2.86 -15.17 4.66
C SER A 185 3.80 -15.65 3.54
N ALA A 186 3.26 -16.22 2.46
CA ALA A 186 4.03 -16.62 1.29
C ALA A 186 4.62 -15.42 0.52
N ALA A 187 4.03 -14.23 0.68
CA ALA A 187 4.52 -12.98 0.11
C ALA A 187 5.56 -12.27 1.00
N ALA A 188 6.09 -12.95 2.02
CA ALA A 188 7.18 -12.41 2.82
C ALA A 188 8.43 -12.17 1.93
N PRO A 189 9.09 -11.01 2.03
CA PRO A 189 10.18 -10.63 1.14
C PRO A 189 11.37 -11.60 1.23
N GLU A 190 11.65 -12.17 2.41
CA GLU A 190 12.76 -13.12 2.59
C GLU A 190 12.57 -14.38 1.74
N GLY A 191 11.34 -14.90 1.64
CA GLY A 191 11.00 -16.06 0.83
C GLY A 191 11.14 -15.76 -0.66
N LEU A 192 10.61 -14.62 -1.11
CA LEU A 192 10.70 -14.15 -2.49
C LEU A 192 12.16 -13.94 -2.92
N ILE A 193 12.96 -13.24 -2.12
CA ILE A 193 14.38 -12.99 -2.39
C ILE A 193 15.16 -14.30 -2.47
N ALA A 194 14.92 -15.22 -1.52
CA ALA A 194 15.60 -16.51 -1.50
C ALA A 194 15.25 -17.35 -2.73
N GLU A 195 13.97 -17.43 -3.11
CA GLU A 195 13.51 -18.19 -4.27
C GLU A 195 14.10 -17.61 -5.56
N VAL A 196 13.99 -16.30 -5.79
CA VAL A 196 14.53 -15.66 -7.01
C VAL A 196 16.05 -15.83 -7.10
N LYS A 197 16.76 -15.68 -5.98
CA LYS A 197 18.21 -15.90 -5.96
C LYS A 197 18.57 -17.35 -6.29
N ASN A 198 17.91 -18.31 -5.66
CA ASN A 198 18.27 -19.73 -5.77
C ASN A 198 17.81 -20.34 -7.10
N ALA A 199 16.60 -20.02 -7.55
CA ALA A 199 15.99 -20.59 -8.75
C ALA A 199 16.41 -19.87 -10.02
N LEU A 200 16.58 -18.54 -9.97
CA LEU A 200 16.78 -17.71 -11.17
C LEU A 200 18.14 -17.00 -11.20
N GLY A 201 18.89 -16.96 -10.09
CA GLY A 201 20.26 -16.47 -10.06
C GLY A 201 20.42 -14.95 -10.04
N TYR A 202 19.41 -14.18 -9.63
CA TYR A 202 19.55 -12.72 -9.49
C TYR A 202 20.24 -12.39 -8.17
N ASP A 203 21.39 -11.73 -8.27
CA ASP A 203 22.14 -11.24 -7.10
C ASP A 203 21.77 -9.81 -6.71
N HIS A 204 21.07 -9.09 -7.60
CA HIS A 204 20.74 -7.68 -7.42
C HIS A 204 19.23 -7.46 -7.43
N TYR A 205 18.77 -6.71 -6.44
CA TYR A 205 17.41 -6.24 -6.38
C TYR A 205 17.34 -4.86 -5.73
N MET A 206 16.25 -4.16 -6.01
CA MET A 206 15.82 -2.98 -5.28
C MET A 206 14.53 -3.31 -4.53
N ALA A 207 14.36 -2.74 -3.35
CA ALA A 207 13.13 -2.83 -2.58
C ALA A 207 12.50 -1.44 -2.48
N ILE A 208 11.26 -1.32 -2.96
CA ILE A 208 10.38 -0.17 -2.71
C ILE A 208 9.51 -0.55 -1.53
N LYS A 209 9.72 0.10 -0.39
CA LYS A 209 9.11 -0.25 0.90
C LYS A 209 8.18 0.85 1.35
N ARG A 210 6.95 0.51 1.67
CA ARG A 210 5.90 1.43 2.11
C ARG A 210 5.47 1.10 3.52
N LEU A 211 5.33 2.13 4.35
CA LEU A 211 4.84 2.04 5.72
C LEU A 211 4.06 3.31 6.06
N ALA A 212 2.73 3.17 6.24
CA ALA A 212 1.83 4.31 6.37
C ALA A 212 2.05 5.32 5.22
N ASP A 213 2.35 6.59 5.54
CA ASP A 213 2.58 7.65 4.55
C ASP A 213 4.01 7.64 3.97
N PHE A 214 4.90 6.76 4.43
CA PHE A 214 6.31 6.78 4.05
C PHE A 214 6.63 5.73 2.99
N GLU A 215 7.47 6.12 2.03
CA GLU A 215 8.02 5.24 1.00
C GLU A 215 9.54 5.38 0.95
N LEU A 216 10.25 4.25 0.90
CA LEU A 216 11.70 4.17 0.79
C LEU A 216 12.12 3.21 -0.31
N ILE A 217 13.02 3.67 -1.18
CA ILE A 217 13.73 2.84 -2.15
C ILE A 217 15.11 2.47 -1.58
N SER A 218 15.46 1.18 -1.57
CA SER A 218 16.77 0.71 -1.11
C SER A 218 17.33 -0.40 -2.00
N PHE A 219 18.65 -0.51 -2.10
CA PHE A 219 19.31 -1.68 -2.70
C PHE A 219 19.26 -2.89 -1.76
N GLY A 220 19.27 -4.09 -2.35
CA GLY A 220 19.57 -5.33 -1.65
C GLY A 220 21.03 -5.42 -1.20
N PRO A 221 21.33 -6.04 -0.03
CA PRO A 221 20.38 -6.58 0.94
C PRO A 221 19.63 -5.46 1.69
N ALA A 222 18.31 -5.61 1.80
CA ALA A 222 17.42 -4.66 2.45
C ALA A 222 16.90 -5.19 3.79
N VAL A 223 16.62 -4.28 4.72
CA VAL A 223 15.92 -4.57 5.98
C VAL A 223 14.44 -4.22 5.82
N PHE A 224 13.58 -5.13 6.29
CA PHE A 224 12.13 -5.02 6.28
C PHE A 224 11.59 -4.90 7.71
N LEU A 225 10.58 -4.07 7.88
CA LEU A 225 9.85 -3.87 9.14
C LEU A 225 8.49 -4.54 9.06
N GLU A 226 7.89 -4.84 10.21
CA GLU A 226 6.49 -5.28 10.27
C GLU A 226 5.54 -4.24 9.64
N LYS A 227 4.42 -4.72 9.10
CA LYS A 227 3.36 -3.91 8.46
C LYS A 227 3.82 -3.10 7.24
N GLN A 228 4.89 -3.54 6.59
CA GLN A 228 5.35 -3.02 5.32
C GLN A 228 4.74 -3.78 4.15
N TRP A 229 4.62 -3.07 3.05
CA TRP A 229 4.32 -3.62 1.73
C TRP A 229 5.13 -2.92 0.67
N GLY A 230 5.12 -3.45 -0.54
CA GLY A 230 5.66 -2.80 -1.72
C GLY A 230 6.19 -3.81 -2.71
N ASN A 231 7.17 -3.40 -3.51
CA ASN A 231 7.67 -4.23 -4.60
C ASN A 231 9.16 -4.48 -4.48
N LEU A 232 9.56 -5.70 -4.84
CA LEU A 232 10.94 -6.08 -5.12
C LEU A 232 11.15 -6.03 -6.62
N ILE A 233 12.22 -5.36 -7.06
CA ILE A 233 12.61 -5.26 -8.46
C ILE A 233 13.96 -5.95 -8.59
N PHE A 234 13.96 -7.19 -9.07
CA PHE A 234 15.18 -7.94 -9.37
C PHE A 234 15.68 -7.58 -10.76
N ILE A 235 16.99 -7.37 -10.87
CA ILE A 235 17.63 -6.84 -12.08
C ILE A 235 18.79 -7.76 -12.41
N ASN A 236 18.89 -8.21 -13.66
CA ASN A 236 20.04 -9.02 -14.05
C ASN A 236 21.36 -8.23 -13.95
N ASN A 237 22.49 -8.94 -13.91
CA ASN A 237 23.78 -8.33 -13.67
C ASN A 237 24.16 -7.27 -14.72
N GLU A 238 23.88 -7.51 -16.00
CA GLU A 238 24.26 -6.57 -17.06
C GLU A 238 23.50 -5.24 -16.93
N LEU A 239 22.17 -5.30 -16.76
CA LEU A 239 21.33 -4.12 -16.61
C LEU A 239 21.67 -3.35 -15.33
N TYR A 240 21.88 -4.07 -14.23
CA TYR A 240 22.22 -3.45 -12.95
C TYR A 240 23.49 -2.60 -13.06
N HIS A 241 24.56 -3.13 -13.66
CA HIS A 241 25.81 -2.39 -13.82
C HIS A 241 25.67 -1.23 -14.81
N GLY A 242 24.87 -1.39 -15.87
CA GLY A 242 24.60 -0.34 -16.86
C GLY A 242 23.86 0.87 -16.27
N ALA A 243 22.91 0.62 -15.38
CA ALA A 243 22.04 1.64 -14.78
C ALA A 243 22.45 2.06 -13.35
N PHE A 244 23.53 1.50 -12.80
CA PHE A 244 23.86 1.60 -11.37
C PHE A 244 23.88 3.04 -10.86
N LYS A 245 24.46 3.96 -11.62
CA LYS A 245 24.59 5.36 -11.21
C LYS A 245 23.23 6.03 -11.07
N GLU A 246 22.33 5.83 -12.02
CA GLU A 246 20.98 6.36 -12.06
C GLU A 246 20.12 5.73 -10.94
N LEU A 247 20.24 4.42 -10.74
CA LEU A 247 19.58 3.72 -9.63
C LEU A 247 20.05 4.26 -8.27
N GLN A 248 21.35 4.53 -8.12
CA GLN A 248 21.90 5.13 -6.90
C GLN A 248 21.32 6.53 -6.65
N GLN A 249 21.14 7.33 -7.70
CA GLN A 249 20.48 8.64 -7.56
C GLN A 249 19.00 8.50 -7.16
N ALA A 250 18.30 7.47 -7.64
CA ALA A 250 16.92 7.21 -7.23
C ALA A 250 16.82 6.88 -5.72
N VAL A 251 17.76 6.08 -5.20
CA VAL A 251 17.85 5.77 -3.76
C VAL A 251 18.12 7.04 -2.95
N ILE A 252 19.15 7.83 -3.30
CA ILE A 252 19.48 9.09 -2.60
C ILE A 252 18.28 10.06 -2.63
N SER A 253 17.58 10.15 -3.77
CA SER A 253 16.39 10.99 -3.91
C SER A 253 15.25 10.53 -2.99
N SER A 254 15.05 9.22 -2.84
CA SER A 254 14.01 8.67 -1.97
C SER A 254 14.33 8.92 -0.50
N GLU A 255 15.58 8.71 -0.08
CA GLU A 255 16.03 9.01 1.29
C GLU A 255 15.81 10.49 1.64
N LYS A 256 16.18 11.40 0.74
CA LYS A 256 15.96 12.84 0.92
C LYS A 256 14.48 13.18 1.10
N GLN A 257 13.59 12.57 0.29
CA GLN A 257 12.15 12.79 0.41
C GLN A 257 11.61 12.37 1.78
N ILE A 258 12.10 11.25 2.33
CA ILE A 258 11.71 10.81 3.68
C ILE A 258 12.13 11.84 4.73
N PHE A 259 13.37 12.34 4.69
CA PHE A 259 13.83 13.36 5.64
C PHE A 259 12.99 14.64 5.54
N GLU A 260 12.63 15.06 4.33
CA GLU A 260 11.74 16.22 4.12
C GLU A 260 10.32 15.97 4.67
N MET A 261 9.76 14.77 4.44
CA MET A 261 8.44 14.40 4.97
C MET A 261 8.44 14.31 6.49
N ALA A 262 9.45 13.69 7.08
CA ALA A 262 9.62 13.61 8.52
C ALA A 262 9.73 15.01 9.15
N GLY A 263 10.52 15.91 8.55
CA GLY A 263 10.62 17.29 9.00
C GLY A 263 9.29 18.06 8.94
N LYS A 264 8.48 17.84 7.89
CA LYS A 264 7.13 18.42 7.78
C LYS A 264 6.19 17.88 8.85
N LYS A 265 6.20 16.57 9.11
CA LYS A 265 5.37 15.95 10.16
C LYS A 265 5.78 16.42 11.56
N ASP A 266 7.08 16.55 11.84
CA ASP A 266 7.57 17.13 13.11
C ASP A 266 7.06 18.56 13.31
N ALA A 267 7.15 19.40 12.27
CA ALA A 267 6.63 20.77 12.33
C ALA A 267 5.11 20.81 12.57
N GLN A 268 4.35 19.90 11.95
CA GLN A 268 2.90 19.78 12.17
C GLN A 268 2.57 19.35 13.60
N ILE A 269 3.29 18.36 14.14
CA ILE A 269 3.11 17.89 15.52
C ILE A 269 3.35 19.03 16.50
N ARG A 270 4.47 19.75 16.37
CA ARG A 270 4.78 20.91 17.23
C ARG A 270 3.72 22.01 17.17
N ALA A 271 3.16 22.25 15.99
CA ALA A 271 2.08 23.23 15.83
C ALA A 271 0.80 22.81 16.58
N VAL A 272 0.43 21.53 16.47
CA VAL A 272 -0.72 20.95 17.19
C VAL A 272 -0.49 20.97 18.71
N GLU A 273 0.71 20.61 19.17
CA GLU A 273 1.09 20.67 20.58
C GLU A 273 0.96 22.10 21.14
N SER A 274 1.54 23.09 20.45
CA SER A 274 1.47 24.48 20.86
C SER A 274 0.02 25.02 20.90
N GLN A 275 -0.80 24.66 19.92
CA GLN A 275 -2.22 25.03 19.92
C GLN A 275 -2.98 24.37 21.08
N THR A 276 -2.69 23.11 21.36
CA THR A 276 -3.32 22.34 22.45
C THR A 276 -2.94 22.91 23.82
N GLU A 277 -1.66 23.26 24.01
CA GLU A 277 -1.16 23.89 25.24
C GLU A 277 -1.83 25.24 25.50
N LYS A 278 -1.99 26.07 24.45
CA LYS A 278 -2.72 27.34 24.54
C LYS A 278 -4.18 27.12 24.95
N GLN A 279 -4.89 26.20 24.30
CA GLN A 279 -6.27 25.88 24.62
C GLN A 279 -6.44 25.35 26.06
N LEU A 280 -5.49 24.52 26.51
CA LEU A 280 -5.49 24.00 27.87
C LEU A 280 -5.29 25.12 28.90
N THR A 281 -4.35 26.04 28.63
CA THR A 281 -4.09 27.21 29.48
C THR A 281 -5.33 28.10 29.58
N GLU A 282 -5.99 28.40 28.46
CA GLU A 282 -7.23 29.20 28.45
C GLU A 282 -8.36 28.54 29.25
N LYS A 283 -8.48 27.21 29.19
CA LYS A 283 -9.47 26.45 29.98
C LYS A 283 -9.11 26.44 31.47
N ILE A 284 -7.84 26.29 31.82
CA ILE A 284 -7.37 26.35 33.21
C ILE A 284 -7.66 27.74 33.80
N ASP A 285 -7.35 28.81 33.08
CA ASP A 285 -7.65 30.18 33.50
C ASP A 285 -9.15 30.43 33.68
N ALA A 286 -9.97 29.89 32.77
CA ALA A 286 -11.42 29.96 32.89
C ALA A 286 -11.94 29.22 34.14
N LEU A 287 -11.38 28.04 34.45
CA LEU A 287 -11.71 27.29 35.65
C LEU A 287 -11.30 28.03 36.92
N TYR A 288 -10.09 28.63 36.95
CA TYR A 288 -9.65 29.45 38.08
C TYR A 288 -10.60 30.61 38.35
N ARG A 289 -11.01 31.36 37.31
CA ARG A 289 -11.99 32.45 37.45
C ARG A 289 -13.33 31.98 38.02
N VAL A 290 -13.82 30.82 37.57
CA VAL A 290 -15.07 30.23 38.10
C VAL A 290 -14.90 29.81 39.57
N CYS A 291 -13.76 29.26 39.95
CA CYS A 291 -13.45 28.90 41.33
C CYS A 291 -13.38 30.15 42.24
N GLU A 292 -12.72 31.22 41.80
CA GLU A 292 -12.67 32.49 42.54
C GLU A 292 -14.07 33.08 42.76
N GLN A 293 -14.88 33.16 41.70
CA GLN A 293 -16.28 33.64 41.81
C GLN A 293 -17.11 32.79 42.79
N ARG A 294 -16.92 31.46 42.78
CA ARG A 294 -17.59 30.57 43.74
C ARG A 294 -17.12 30.79 45.17
N LEU A 295 -15.82 31.02 45.36
CA LEU A 295 -15.26 31.29 46.69
C LEU A 295 -15.79 32.62 47.24
N GLU A 296 -15.85 33.67 46.42
CA GLU A 296 -16.47 34.95 46.78
C GLU A 296 -17.94 34.79 47.19
N LEU A 297 -18.71 34.01 46.43
CA LEU A 297 -20.11 33.71 46.74
C LEU A 297 -20.25 32.94 48.07
N ILE A 298 -19.40 31.95 48.32
CA ILE A 298 -19.39 31.20 49.59
C ILE A 298 -19.10 32.12 50.76
N ASN A 299 -18.11 33.00 50.65
CA ASN A 299 -17.78 33.96 51.70
C ASN A 299 -18.97 34.88 51.98
N HIS A 300 -19.60 35.44 50.94
CA HIS A 300 -20.77 36.29 51.09
C HIS A 300 -21.96 35.58 51.76
N LEU A 301 -22.25 34.34 51.36
CA LEU A 301 -23.32 33.53 51.98
C LEU A 301 -23.01 33.20 53.44
N THR A 302 -21.74 33.00 53.79
CA THR A 302 -21.31 32.73 55.16
C THR A 302 -21.53 33.96 56.05
N GLU A 303 -21.12 35.15 55.60
CA GLU A 303 -21.36 36.41 56.31
C GLU A 303 -22.86 36.67 56.53
N GLU A 304 -23.71 36.43 55.53
CA GLU A 304 -25.17 36.59 55.66
C GLU A 304 -25.77 35.56 56.63
N ALA A 305 -25.24 34.32 56.64
CA ALA A 305 -25.67 33.31 57.60
C ALA A 305 -25.31 33.70 59.04
N GLU A 306 -24.11 34.25 59.27
CA GLU A 306 -23.68 34.77 60.57
C GLU A 306 -24.60 35.90 61.06
N LYS A 307 -24.86 36.91 60.21
CA LYS A 307 -25.80 38.00 60.53
C LYS A 307 -27.20 37.47 60.89
N ARG A 308 -27.72 36.50 60.15
CA ARG A 308 -29.01 35.86 60.46
C ARG A 308 -28.98 35.14 61.80
N GLY A 309 -27.87 34.46 62.11
CA GLY A 309 -27.64 33.82 63.41
C GLY A 309 -27.70 34.81 64.57
N GLU A 310 -27.04 35.96 64.44
CA GLU A 310 -27.09 37.03 65.44
C GLU A 310 -28.52 37.57 65.65
N ILE A 311 -29.28 37.79 64.58
CA ILE A 311 -30.68 38.25 64.66
C ILE A 311 -31.54 37.22 65.39
N ILE A 312 -31.41 35.93 65.07
CA ILE A 312 -32.15 34.85 65.74
C ILE A 312 -31.83 34.84 67.24
N GLN A 313 -30.55 34.98 67.61
CA GLN A 313 -30.12 35.00 69.01
C GLN A 313 -30.66 36.22 69.77
N GLN A 314 -30.72 37.39 69.13
CA GLN A 314 -31.33 38.59 69.69
C GLN A 314 -32.84 38.41 69.91
N LEU A 315 -33.55 37.76 68.98
CA LEU A 315 -34.97 37.48 69.10
C LEU A 315 -35.26 36.47 70.22
N ASP A 316 -34.48 35.40 70.33
CA ASP A 316 -34.61 34.40 71.41
C ASP A 316 -34.39 35.04 72.79
N ASN A 317 -33.36 35.88 72.93
CA ASN A 317 -33.11 36.63 74.16
C ASN A 317 -34.26 37.59 74.52
N LYS A 318 -34.88 38.25 73.53
CA LYS A 318 -36.06 39.11 73.77
C LYS A 318 -37.26 38.30 74.24
N LEU A 319 -37.53 37.15 73.63
CA LEU A 319 -38.63 36.26 74.02
C LEU A 319 -38.47 35.77 75.46
N ARG A 320 -37.28 35.30 75.84
CA ARG A 320 -37.00 34.86 77.22
C ARG A 320 -37.12 35.94 78.30
N ASN A 321 -36.91 37.20 77.93
CA ASN A 321 -37.07 38.34 78.85
C ASN A 321 -38.52 38.86 78.92
N SER A 322 -39.42 38.29 78.10
CA SER A 322 -40.84 38.66 78.01
C SER A 322 -41.76 37.71 78.79
N GLU A 323 -41.23 36.58 79.27
CA GLU A 323 -41.86 35.60 80.15
C GLU A 323 -41.46 35.83 81.62
#